data_AF-A0A3N5ZFW5-F1
#
_entry.id   AF-A0A3N5ZFW5-F1
#
_cell.length_a   1.000
_cell.length_b   1.000
_cell.length_c   1.000
_cell.angle_alpha   90.00
_cell.angle_beta   90.00
_cell.angle_gamma   90.00
#
_symmetry.space_group_name_H-M   'P 1'
#
loop_
_entity.id
_entity.type
_entity.pdbx_description
1 polymer ?
#
loop_
_entity_poly.entity_id
_entity_poly.type
_entity_poly.pdbx_seq_one_letter_code
_entity_poly.pdbx_strand_id
1 'polypeptide(L)'
;MTIAAVDDTHDPAIESWVESANDPATDFPLQNLPFGVFRRSATTRAENLPRVGVAIGDSVLDLPGAARDGLLDEVPAGVLQAANSQSVNALMACRAEERGQLRRGVSRLLRAGEASVRRAAEPHLLRASEVEMLLPAAIGNYTDFYASIFHATNVGRLFRPD
;
A
#
# COMPACT_ATOMS: atom_id res chain seq x y z
N MET A 1 -15.08 -14.40 -12.48
CA MET A 1 -14.12 -14.08 -11.42
C MET A 1 -12.73 -14.09 -12.01
N THR A 2 -12.08 -12.94 -12.13
CA THR A 2 -10.68 -12.89 -12.54
C THR A 2 -9.86 -13.31 -11.33
N ILE A 3 -9.27 -14.50 -11.37
CA ILE A 3 -8.31 -14.94 -10.35
C ILE A 3 -7.19 -13.89 -10.34
N ALA A 4 -6.84 -13.37 -9.16
CA ALA A 4 -5.63 -12.54 -9.02
C ALA A 4 -4.45 -13.41 -9.48
N ALA A 5 -3.92 -13.09 -10.67
CA ALA A 5 -2.82 -13.84 -11.23
C ALA A 5 -1.57 -13.57 -10.38
N VAL A 6 -0.99 -14.63 -9.84
CA VAL A 6 0.38 -14.58 -9.34
C VAL A 6 1.27 -14.16 -10.50
N ASP A 7 2.02 -13.06 -10.32
CA ASP A 7 2.94 -12.50 -11.31
C ASP A 7 4.34 -12.31 -10.70
N ASP A 8 5.26 -11.70 -11.45
CA ASP A 8 6.65 -11.52 -11.04
C ASP A 8 6.83 -10.68 -9.76
N THR A 9 5.84 -9.89 -9.37
CA THR A 9 5.86 -9.11 -8.12
C THR A 9 5.64 -9.97 -6.87
N HIS A 10 5.32 -11.25 -7.04
CA HIS A 10 5.10 -12.20 -5.96
C HIS A 10 6.25 -13.20 -5.81
N ASP A 11 7.30 -13.08 -6.63
CA ASP A 11 8.48 -13.94 -6.54
C ASP A 11 9.16 -13.74 -5.17
N PRO A 12 9.30 -14.79 -4.34
CA PRO A 12 9.96 -14.66 -3.04
C PRO A 12 11.46 -14.32 -3.15
N ALA A 13 12.07 -14.47 -4.33
CA ALA A 13 13.49 -14.20 -4.55
C ALA A 13 13.81 -12.74 -4.90
N ILE A 14 12.81 -11.89 -5.19
CA ILE A 14 13.08 -10.47 -5.47
C ILE A 14 13.26 -9.69 -4.17
N GLU A 15 14.32 -8.88 -4.11
CA GLU A 15 14.66 -8.04 -2.97
C GLU A 15 14.44 -6.56 -3.27
N SER A 16 14.26 -5.75 -2.23
CA SER A 16 14.21 -4.29 -2.33
C SER A 16 15.58 -3.67 -2.07
N TRP A 17 15.83 -2.49 -2.63
CA TRP A 17 16.95 -1.65 -2.16
C TRP A 17 16.64 -0.95 -0.82
N VAL A 18 15.39 -0.98 -0.34
CA VAL A 18 15.02 -0.62 1.03
C VAL A 18 15.38 -1.79 1.94
N GLU A 19 16.51 -1.69 2.65
CA GLU A 19 17.10 -2.82 3.40
C GLU A 19 16.13 -3.42 4.43
N SER A 20 15.35 -2.59 5.13
CA SER A 20 14.35 -3.02 6.13
C SER A 20 13.20 -3.83 5.54
N ALA A 21 13.00 -3.80 4.22
CA ALA A 21 12.01 -4.63 3.53
C ALA A 21 12.49 -6.05 3.22
N ASN A 22 13.79 -6.33 3.40
CA ASN A 22 14.37 -7.65 3.19
C ASN A 22 14.50 -8.46 4.50
N ASP A 23 14.11 -7.88 5.64
CA ASP A 23 14.06 -8.61 6.92
C ASP A 23 12.94 -9.67 6.86
N PRO A 24 13.22 -10.97 7.07
CA PRO A 24 12.20 -12.01 7.08
C PRO A 24 11.08 -11.82 8.12
N ALA A 25 11.30 -11.00 9.14
CA ALA A 25 10.29 -10.66 10.15
C ALA A 25 9.43 -9.44 9.79
N THR A 26 9.70 -8.77 8.67
CA THR A 26 8.93 -7.58 8.26
C THR A 26 7.55 -7.97 7.72
N ASP A 27 6.54 -7.19 8.09
CA ASP A 27 5.20 -7.32 7.49
C ASP A 27 5.15 -6.68 6.10
N PHE A 28 6.12 -5.82 5.74
CA PHE A 28 6.10 -5.00 4.53
C PHE A 28 7.24 -5.32 3.55
N PRO A 29 7.40 -6.57 3.11
CA PRO A 29 8.40 -6.90 2.10
C PRO A 29 7.97 -6.36 0.72
N LEU A 30 8.87 -6.42 -0.26
CA LEU A 30 8.60 -6.00 -1.64
C LEU A 30 7.41 -6.76 -2.27
N GLN A 31 7.08 -7.94 -1.76
CA GLN A 31 5.97 -8.78 -2.20
C GLN A 31 4.62 -8.32 -1.60
N ASN A 32 4.59 -7.52 -0.53
CA ASN A 32 3.33 -7.07 0.07
C ASN A 32 2.81 -5.80 -0.63
N LEU A 33 3.53 -4.68 -0.51
CA LEU A 33 3.16 -3.37 -1.07
C LEU A 33 1.70 -2.93 -0.76
N PRO A 34 1.29 -2.87 0.52
CA PRO A 34 -0.07 -2.48 0.88
C PRO A 34 -0.27 -0.97 0.72
N PHE A 35 -1.47 -0.57 0.29
CA PHE A 35 -1.85 0.84 0.19
C PHE A 35 -2.38 1.36 1.52
N GLY A 36 -1.97 2.57 1.89
CA GLY A 36 -2.47 3.29 3.04
C GLY A 36 -2.68 4.77 2.75
N VAL A 37 -3.28 5.48 3.69
CA VAL A 37 -3.35 6.94 3.67
C VAL A 37 -2.56 7.46 4.86
N PHE A 38 -1.70 8.43 4.61
CA PHE A 38 -0.86 9.02 5.64
C PHE A 38 -0.76 10.55 5.47
N ARG A 39 -0.23 11.22 6.48
CA ARG A 39 0.25 12.60 6.40
C ARG A 39 1.56 12.74 7.18
N ARG A 40 2.39 13.74 6.86
CA ARG A 40 3.64 13.97 7.59
C ARG A 40 3.35 14.54 8.99
N SER A 41 4.00 14.00 10.02
CA SER A 41 3.66 14.32 11.42
C SER A 41 4.11 15.72 11.88
N ALA A 42 4.97 16.43 11.14
CA ALA A 42 5.70 17.60 11.65
C ALA A 42 5.56 18.91 10.84
N THR A 43 4.68 19.00 9.83
CA THR A 43 4.69 20.13 8.87
C THR A 43 3.46 21.03 8.94
N THR A 44 3.65 22.28 8.50
CA THR A 44 2.61 23.32 8.40
C THR A 44 1.40 22.84 7.58
N ARG A 45 0.23 23.43 7.83
CA ARG A 45 -1.10 22.99 7.31
C ARG A 45 -1.17 22.74 5.80
N ALA A 46 -0.32 23.39 5.00
CA ALA A 46 -0.29 23.22 3.54
C ALA A 46 0.43 21.93 3.08
N GLU A 47 1.39 21.43 3.86
CA GLU A 47 2.14 20.19 3.56
C GLU A 47 1.48 18.94 4.20
N ASN A 48 0.48 19.16 5.05
CA ASN A 48 -0.17 18.15 5.88
C ASN A 48 -1.46 17.55 5.26
N LEU A 49 -1.57 17.58 3.92
CA LEU A 49 -2.70 16.95 3.24
C LEU A 49 -2.56 15.41 3.27
N PRO A 50 -3.65 14.66 3.49
CA PRO A 50 -3.65 13.21 3.33
C PRO A 50 -3.20 12.77 1.95
N ARG A 51 -2.33 11.76 1.89
CA ARG A 51 -1.78 11.19 0.66
C ARG A 51 -1.91 9.69 0.68
N VAL A 52 -2.16 9.07 -0.48
CA VAL A 52 -2.00 7.63 -0.63
C VAL A 52 -0.51 7.29 -0.66
N GLY A 53 -0.12 6.27 0.08
CA GLY A 53 1.23 5.72 0.05
C GLY A 53 1.25 4.20 0.01
N VAL A 54 2.44 3.65 -0.20
CA VAL A 54 2.73 2.20 -0.14
C VAL A 54 3.75 1.93 0.94
N ALA A 55 3.44 1.02 1.87
CA ALA A 55 4.41 0.60 2.88
C ALA A 55 5.49 -0.31 2.27
N ILE A 56 6.73 -0.10 2.68
CA ILE A 56 7.90 -0.90 2.30
C ILE A 56 8.94 -0.86 3.42
N GLY A 57 9.19 -2.01 4.05
CA GLY A 57 10.02 -2.10 5.25
C GLY A 57 9.51 -1.18 6.37
N ASP A 58 10.41 -0.35 6.89
CA ASP A 58 10.11 0.68 7.90
C ASP A 58 9.75 2.06 7.30
N SER A 59 9.37 2.09 6.03
CA SER A 59 9.15 3.31 5.26
C SER A 59 7.83 3.27 4.47
N VAL A 60 7.41 4.44 4.01
CA VAL A 60 6.22 4.64 3.17
C VAL A 60 6.62 5.43 1.93
N LEU A 61 6.32 4.91 0.75
CA LEU A 61 6.47 5.61 -0.52
C LEU A 61 5.29 6.56 -0.74
N ASP A 62 5.56 7.86 -0.91
CA ASP A 62 4.60 8.88 -1.34
C ASP A 62 4.27 8.72 -2.84
N LEU A 63 3.15 8.06 -3.16
CA LEU A 63 2.75 7.81 -4.55
C LEU A 63 2.51 9.12 -5.34
N PRO A 64 1.77 10.12 -4.82
CA PRO A 64 1.63 11.41 -5.49
C PRO A 64 2.97 12.12 -5.75
N GLY A 65 3.91 12.03 -4.80
CA GLY A 65 5.25 12.58 -4.96
C GLY A 65 6.01 11.89 -6.10
N ALA A 66 6.12 10.57 -6.03
CA ALA A 66 6.84 9.78 -7.03
C ALA A 66 6.24 9.91 -8.44
N ALA A 67 4.92 9.94 -8.56
CA ALA A 67 4.23 10.13 -9.83
C ALA A 67 4.47 11.53 -10.44
N ARG A 68 4.53 12.58 -9.62
CA ARG A 68 4.81 13.95 -10.09
C ARG A 68 6.19 14.07 -10.71
N ASP A 69 7.15 13.32 -10.17
CA ASP A 69 8.54 13.31 -10.63
C ASP A 69 8.80 12.29 -11.76
N GLY A 70 7.73 11.70 -12.32
CA GLY A 70 7.80 10.80 -13.48
C GLY A 70 8.30 9.38 -13.18
N LEU A 71 8.38 8.99 -11.91
CA LEU A 71 8.92 7.68 -11.50
C LEU A 71 7.98 6.50 -11.77
N LEU A 72 6.75 6.79 -12.21
CA LEU A 72 5.69 5.82 -12.46
C LEU A 72 5.01 6.09 -13.81
N ASP A 73 5.71 6.69 -14.78
CA ASP A 73 5.15 7.09 -16.08
C ASP A 73 4.63 5.91 -16.92
N GLU A 74 5.06 4.68 -16.62
CA GLU A 74 4.50 3.48 -17.24
C GLU A 74 3.10 3.12 -16.73
N VAL A 75 2.67 3.68 -15.60
CA VAL A 75 1.36 3.44 -15.01
C VAL A 75 0.33 4.35 -15.69
N PRO A 76 -0.87 3.86 -16.04
CA PRO A 76 -1.87 4.68 -16.72
C PRO A 76 -2.21 5.94 -15.91
N ALA A 77 -2.25 7.08 -16.60
CA ALA A 77 -2.49 8.39 -15.98
C ALA A 77 -3.77 8.43 -15.11
N GLY A 78 -4.82 7.70 -15.51
CA GLY A 78 -6.06 7.60 -14.71
C GLY A 78 -5.84 6.93 -13.34
N VAL A 79 -4.93 5.96 -13.25
CA VAL A 79 -4.57 5.28 -12.01
C VAL A 79 -3.68 6.16 -11.14
N LEU A 80 -2.73 6.87 -11.74
CA LEU A 80 -1.92 7.88 -11.03
C LEU A 80 -2.78 9.01 -10.46
N GLN A 81 -3.77 9.46 -11.23
CA GLN A 81 -4.76 10.43 -10.76
C GLN A 81 -5.59 9.88 -9.60
N ALA A 82 -6.00 8.62 -9.66
CA ALA A 82 -6.69 7.96 -8.55
C ALA A 82 -5.79 7.83 -7.30
N ALA A 83 -4.49 7.54 -7.47
CA ALA A 83 -3.51 7.51 -6.38
C ALA A 83 -3.24 8.90 -5.77
N ASN A 84 -3.51 9.98 -6.51
CA ASN A 84 -3.44 11.35 -6.02
C ASN A 84 -4.71 11.83 -5.28
N SER A 85 -5.44 10.90 -4.67
CA SER A 85 -6.63 11.18 -3.86
C SER A 85 -6.30 11.22 -2.36
N GLN A 86 -7.22 11.76 -1.56
CA GLN A 86 -7.08 11.80 -0.09
C GLN A 86 -7.56 10.50 0.61
N SER A 87 -8.00 9.51 -0.18
CA SER A 87 -8.37 8.18 0.27
C SER A 87 -8.10 7.16 -0.83
N VAL A 88 -8.04 5.87 -0.49
CA VAL A 88 -7.83 4.81 -1.48
C VAL A 88 -9.09 4.46 -2.27
N ASN A 89 -10.25 5.10 -2.01
CA ASN A 89 -11.52 4.78 -2.69
C ASN A 89 -11.41 4.90 -4.22
N ALA A 90 -10.73 5.94 -4.73
CA ALA A 90 -10.56 6.12 -6.17
C ALA A 90 -9.72 4.98 -6.78
N LEU A 91 -8.65 4.54 -6.10
CA LEU A 91 -7.86 3.39 -6.52
C LEU A 91 -8.67 2.08 -6.46
N MET A 92 -9.49 1.89 -5.42
CA MET A 92 -10.39 0.74 -5.31
C MET A 92 -11.41 0.69 -6.44
N ALA A 93 -11.82 1.85 -6.97
CA ALA A 93 -12.75 1.95 -8.10
C ALA A 93 -12.11 1.61 -9.47
N CYS A 94 -10.78 1.67 -9.58
CA CYS A 94 -10.07 1.21 -10.77
C CYS A 94 -10.31 -0.30 -11.03
N ARG A 95 -10.04 -0.76 -12.24
CA ARG A 95 -10.07 -2.18 -12.60
C ARG A 95 -8.90 -2.91 -11.91
N ALA A 96 -9.05 -4.22 -11.71
CA ALA A 96 -7.98 -5.03 -11.10
C ALA A 96 -6.68 -4.99 -11.93
N GLU A 97 -6.78 -4.99 -13.26
CA GLU A 97 -5.64 -4.90 -14.16
C GLU A 97 -4.89 -3.57 -14.03
N GLU A 98 -5.62 -2.47 -13.93
CA GLU A 98 -5.09 -1.11 -13.73
C GLU A 98 -4.33 -1.00 -12.41
N ARG A 99 -4.89 -1.53 -11.31
CA ARG A 99 -4.17 -1.63 -10.03
C ARG A 99 -2.95 -2.54 -10.12
N GLY A 100 -3.02 -3.62 -10.91
CA GLY A 100 -1.89 -4.49 -11.17
C GLY A 100 -0.74 -3.77 -11.89
N GLN A 101 -1.04 -2.84 -12.79
CA GLN A 101 -0.03 -2.01 -13.44
C GLN A 101 0.66 -1.06 -12.44
N LEU A 102 -0.11 -0.43 -11.54
CA LEU A 102 0.47 0.37 -10.45
C LEU A 102 1.38 -0.48 -9.54
N ARG A 103 0.93 -1.67 -9.12
CA ARG A 103 1.73 -2.59 -8.31
C ARG A 103 3.06 -2.95 -8.99
N ARG A 104 3.04 -3.27 -10.29
CA ARG A 104 4.25 -3.58 -11.06
C ARG A 104 5.20 -2.39 -11.17
N GLY A 105 4.67 -1.18 -11.39
CA GLY A 105 5.47 0.05 -11.40
C GLY A 105 6.15 0.29 -10.06
N VAL A 106 5.40 0.22 -8.96
CA VAL A 106 5.95 0.39 -7.60
C VAL A 106 6.95 -0.70 -7.25
N SER A 107 6.66 -1.97 -7.57
CA SER A 107 7.58 -3.08 -7.34
C SER A 107 8.90 -2.88 -8.11
N ARG A 108 8.84 -2.47 -9.38
CA ARG A 108 10.04 -2.16 -10.18
C ARG A 108 10.83 -1.00 -9.60
N LEU A 109 10.16 0.08 -9.19
CA LEU A 109 10.77 1.26 -8.58
C LEU A 109 11.55 0.90 -7.31
N LEU A 110 11.01 -0.02 -6.50
CA LEU A 110 11.55 -0.42 -5.20
C LEU A 110 12.46 -1.65 -5.24
N ARG A 111 12.52 -2.38 -6.37
CA ARG A 111 13.34 -3.59 -6.54
C ARG A 111 14.83 -3.24 -6.54
N ALA A 112 15.64 -4.07 -5.88
CA ALA A 112 17.09 -3.97 -5.93
C ALA A 112 17.57 -3.88 -7.38
N GLY A 113 18.44 -2.92 -7.66
CA GLY A 113 18.80 -2.57 -9.04
C GLY A 113 19.67 -1.32 -9.12
N GLU A 114 19.41 -0.50 -10.13
CA GLU A 114 20.24 0.65 -10.45
C GLU A 114 20.22 1.74 -9.37
N ALA A 115 21.40 2.24 -8.99
CA ALA A 115 21.53 3.31 -8.01
C ALA A 115 20.89 4.64 -8.45
N SER A 116 20.71 4.86 -9.77
CA SER A 116 19.99 5.99 -10.35
C SER A 116 18.53 6.02 -9.92
N VAL A 117 17.84 4.88 -10.05
CA VAL A 117 16.42 4.71 -9.69
C VAL A 117 16.23 4.92 -8.19
N ARG A 118 17.09 4.29 -7.37
CA ARG A 118 17.09 4.52 -5.91
C ARG A 118 17.20 6.00 -5.56
N ARG A 119 18.22 6.71 -6.08
CA ARG A 119 18.43 8.14 -5.78
C ARG A 119 17.25 9.01 -6.17
N ALA A 120 16.54 8.65 -7.25
CA ALA A 120 15.37 9.38 -7.71
C ALA A 120 14.14 9.11 -6.83
N ALA A 121 13.98 7.89 -6.31
CA ALA A 121 12.87 7.49 -5.46
C ALA A 121 13.03 7.87 -3.97
N GLU A 122 14.27 7.94 -3.47
CA GLU A 122 14.61 8.18 -2.06
C GLU A 122 13.96 9.44 -1.46
N PRO A 123 13.82 10.59 -2.16
CA PRO A 123 13.11 11.76 -1.64
C PRO A 123 11.62 11.54 -1.35
N HIS A 124 11.01 10.52 -1.98
CA HIS A 124 9.61 10.16 -1.81
C HIS A 124 9.40 9.04 -0.79
N LEU A 125 10.47 8.50 -0.21
CA LEU A 125 10.39 7.59 0.93
C LEU A 125 10.38 8.37 2.24
N LEU A 126 9.40 8.05 3.06
CA LEU A 126 9.23 8.60 4.39
C LEU A 126 9.41 7.52 5.43
N ARG A 127 10.12 7.80 6.52
CA ARG A 127 10.15 6.83 7.62
C ARG A 127 8.76 6.68 8.20
N ALA A 128 8.36 5.45 8.53
CA ALA A 128 7.07 5.20 9.17
C ALA A 128 6.91 5.97 10.50
N SER A 129 8.02 6.27 11.18
CA SER A 129 8.05 7.09 12.40
C SER A 129 7.78 8.58 12.17
N GLU A 130 7.82 9.05 10.93
CA GLU A 130 7.64 10.47 10.55
C GLU A 130 6.24 10.74 9.99
N VAL A 131 5.40 9.71 9.89
CA VAL A 131 4.05 9.80 9.33
C VAL A 131 2.99 9.42 10.34
N GLU A 132 1.83 10.05 10.21
CA GLU A 132 0.61 9.67 10.90
C GLU A 132 -0.29 8.92 9.92
N MET A 133 -0.65 7.69 10.26
CA MET A 133 -1.58 6.89 9.48
C MET A 133 -3.02 7.34 9.71
N LEU A 134 -3.80 7.41 8.62
CA LEU A 134 -5.19 7.83 8.61
C LEU A 134 -6.08 6.66 8.18
N LEU A 135 -7.40 6.82 8.35
CA LEU A 135 -8.36 5.85 7.82
C LEU A 135 -8.18 5.74 6.28
N PRO A 136 -7.96 4.54 5.73
CA PRO A 136 -7.54 4.41 4.34
C PRO A 136 -8.66 4.76 3.35
N ALA A 137 -9.91 4.49 3.72
CA ALA A 137 -11.08 4.70 2.87
C ALA A 137 -12.17 5.48 3.60
N ALA A 138 -12.93 6.28 2.86
CA ALA A 138 -14.23 6.74 3.30
C ALA A 138 -15.20 5.54 3.29
N ILE A 139 -15.57 5.08 4.48
CA ILE A 139 -16.45 3.91 4.66
C ILE A 139 -17.90 4.40 4.58
N GLY A 140 -18.60 4.09 3.49
CA GLY A 140 -20.01 4.43 3.34
C GLY A 140 -20.94 3.54 4.18
N ASN A 141 -20.68 2.23 4.17
CA ASN A 141 -21.40 1.24 4.97
C ASN A 141 -20.41 0.23 5.53
N TYR A 142 -20.69 -0.28 6.72
CA TYR A 142 -19.94 -1.35 7.37
C TYR A 142 -20.88 -2.53 7.63
N THR A 143 -20.45 -3.73 7.29
CA THR A 143 -21.19 -4.97 7.54
C THR A 143 -20.22 -5.95 8.20
N ASP A 144 -20.63 -6.47 9.34
CA ASP A 144 -19.87 -7.45 10.10
C ASP A 144 -20.51 -8.84 9.96
N PHE A 145 -19.72 -9.84 9.60
CA PHE A 145 -20.20 -11.19 9.33
C PHE A 145 -19.90 -12.13 10.49
N TYR A 146 -20.87 -12.99 10.82
CA TYR A 146 -20.71 -14.03 11.83
C TYR A 146 -20.29 -15.37 11.22
N ALA A 147 -19.15 -15.39 10.52
CA ALA A 147 -18.76 -16.50 9.63
C ALA A 147 -17.81 -17.54 10.25
N SER A 148 -17.33 -17.34 11.48
CA SER A 148 -16.43 -18.30 12.14
C SER A 148 -17.21 -19.33 12.94
N ILE A 149 -17.19 -20.60 12.52
CA ILE A 149 -17.92 -21.70 13.18
C ILE A 149 -17.46 -21.91 14.63
N PHE A 150 -16.16 -21.81 14.90
CA PHE A 150 -15.63 -21.97 16.27
C PHE A 150 -16.01 -20.78 17.15
N HIS A 151 -15.98 -19.56 16.60
CA HIS A 151 -16.47 -18.38 17.31
C HIS A 151 -17.97 -18.52 17.63
N ALA A 152 -18.77 -18.90 16.63
CA ALA A 152 -20.20 -19.18 16.78
C ALA A 152 -20.51 -20.23 17.85
N THR A 153 -19.75 -21.33 17.83
CA THR A 153 -19.92 -22.44 18.78
C THR A 153 -19.53 -22.03 20.19
N ASN A 154 -18.39 -21.34 20.36
CA ASN A 154 -17.91 -20.93 21.68
C ASN A 154 -18.84 -19.90 22.33
N VAL A 155 -19.30 -18.91 21.56
CA VAL A 155 -20.32 -17.95 22.03
C VAL A 155 -21.60 -18.71 22.36
N GLY A 156 -22.06 -19.60 21.48
CA GLY A 156 -23.26 -20.42 21.70
C GLY A 156 -23.22 -21.18 23.04
N ARG A 157 -22.10 -21.82 23.38
CA ARG A 157 -21.91 -22.55 24.65
C ARG A 157 -22.03 -21.67 25.90
N LEU A 158 -21.65 -20.39 25.82
CA LEU A 158 -21.79 -19.46 26.94
C LEU A 158 -23.25 -19.04 27.17
N PHE A 159 -24.06 -18.99 26.10
CA PHE A 159 -25.46 -18.56 26.16
C PHE A 159 -26.46 -19.73 26.26
N ARG A 160 -26.04 -20.94 25.92
CA ARG A 160 -26.81 -22.19 26.02
C ARG A 160 -25.89 -23.28 26.59
N PRO A 161 -25.67 -23.30 27.93
CA PRO A 161 -24.72 -24.23 28.55
C PRO A 161 -25.22 -25.69 28.64
N ASP A 162 -26.45 -25.97 28.23
CA ASP A 162 -27.07 -27.31 28.23
C ASP A 162 -27.06 -27.95 26.82
#